data_AF-A0A2T2N9T4-F1
#
_entry.id   AF-A0A2T2N9T4-F1
#
_cell.length_a   1.000
_cell.length_b   1.000
_cell.length_c   1.000
_cell.angle_alpha   90.00
_cell.angle_beta   90.00
_cell.angle_gamma   90.00
#
_symmetry.space_group_name_H-M   'P 1'
#
loop_
_entity.id
_entity.type
_entity.pdbx_description
1 polymer ?
#
loop_
_entity_poly.entity_id
_entity_poly.type
_entity_poly.pdbx_seq_one_letter_code
_entity_poly.pdbx_strand_id
1 'polypeptide(L)'
;MAQDTPSAQKPELLDLVDIALLLNYERVTTDPMFRNCKLREVIYPGETPKTVALTGQIDGWLDNQRTFLIFDEQPSANSPNALDLPSNMLSDKAKDPAAGRDLTWKQQETLFYQARGFDGCYKSVSLLQHFFDLYGDREATPHLLVRHGPKGKEPGRSYTTTIECRRIIEQTLLYPKYTTASIVLPEGLTHVMGHQAVLLHVTMGFYEEDADREVSSTLDLASMQLGDVGRGPGAKGKGTFALDTIDEYKERLMQLADGNDAGKARSSLRVGPSEHDWWLKDVARRAKARWDKRETEKWCGHCGGPGPDLLRCSRCGSAWFCDREHQRMAWHFHKGYCKD
;
A
#
# COMPACT_ATOMS: atom_id res chain seq x y z
N MET A 1 -32.41 -21.98 39.44
CA MET A 1 -31.38 -22.11 38.38
C MET A 1 -31.54 -20.91 37.47
N ALA A 2 -30.74 -19.87 37.69
CA ALA A 2 -30.71 -18.72 36.79
C ALA A 2 -29.99 -19.16 35.51
N GLN A 3 -30.68 -19.05 34.38
CA GLN A 3 -30.07 -19.26 33.07
C GLN A 3 -29.14 -18.07 32.82
N ASP A 4 -27.84 -18.34 32.70
CA ASP A 4 -26.87 -17.37 32.19
C ASP A 4 -27.29 -17.01 30.76
N THR A 5 -27.88 -15.82 30.60
CA THR A 5 -28.09 -15.22 29.29
C THR A 5 -26.71 -15.05 28.64
N PRO A 6 -26.48 -15.54 27.39
CA PRO A 6 -25.21 -15.31 26.71
C PRO A 6 -24.96 -13.81 26.65
N SER A 7 -23.86 -13.37 27.27
CA SER A 7 -23.37 -12.00 27.13
C SER A 7 -23.19 -11.74 25.63
N ALA A 8 -23.97 -10.81 25.08
CA ALA A 8 -23.84 -10.42 23.68
C ALA A 8 -22.38 -10.00 23.44
N GLN A 9 -21.65 -10.78 22.64
CA GLN A 9 -20.26 -10.48 22.32
C GLN A 9 -20.21 -9.09 21.68
N LYS A 10 -19.42 -8.20 22.29
CA LYS A 10 -19.20 -6.86 21.74
C LYS A 10 -18.59 -7.02 20.33
N PRO A 11 -19.12 -6.30 19.31
CA PRO A 11 -18.56 -6.35 17.97
C PRO A 11 -17.06 -6.05 17.98
N GLU A 12 -16.28 -6.85 17.24
CA GLU A 12 -14.84 -6.60 17.09
C GLU A 12 -14.62 -5.25 16.38
N LEU A 13 -13.69 -4.45 16.89
CA LEU A 13 -13.25 -3.20 16.27
C LEU A 13 -11.96 -3.44 15.47
N LEU A 14 -12.03 -3.27 14.16
CA LEU A 14 -10.90 -3.36 13.24
C LEU A 14 -10.35 -1.97 12.95
N ASP A 15 -9.09 -1.72 13.28
CA ASP A 15 -8.44 -0.46 12.95
C ASP A 15 -7.97 -0.46 11.50
N LEU A 16 -8.57 0.38 10.66
CA LEU A 16 -8.34 0.34 9.21
C LEU A 16 -6.89 0.66 8.83
N VAL A 17 -6.19 1.49 9.61
CA VAL A 17 -4.77 1.81 9.38
C VAL A 17 -3.91 0.59 9.66
N ASP A 18 -4.18 -0.13 10.74
CA ASP A 18 -3.44 -1.34 11.09
C ASP A 18 -3.72 -2.49 10.11
N ILE A 19 -4.98 -2.66 9.69
CA ILE A 19 -5.35 -3.60 8.64
C ILE A 19 -4.64 -3.26 7.33
N ALA A 20 -4.63 -1.98 6.93
CA ALA A 20 -3.94 -1.53 5.73
C ALA A 20 -2.43 -1.82 5.80
N LEU A 21 -1.78 -1.58 6.95
CA LEU A 21 -0.36 -1.91 7.15
C LEU A 21 -0.09 -3.41 6.96
N LEU A 22 -0.89 -4.27 7.59
CA LEU A 22 -0.71 -5.72 7.51
C LEU A 22 -0.94 -6.24 6.09
N LEU A 23 -2.05 -5.84 5.45
CA LEU A 23 -2.37 -6.25 4.08
C LEU A 23 -1.31 -5.78 3.10
N ASN A 24 -0.90 -4.51 3.21
CA ASN A 24 0.09 -3.97 2.29
C ASN A 24 1.44 -4.67 2.47
N TYR A 25 1.89 -4.89 3.70
CA TYR A 25 3.12 -5.66 4.00
C TYR A 25 3.07 -7.06 3.39
N GLU A 26 2.05 -7.85 3.72
CA GLU A 26 1.94 -9.24 3.25
C GLU A 26 1.88 -9.30 1.73
N ARG A 27 1.15 -8.38 1.08
CA ARG A 27 1.05 -8.29 -0.38
C ARG A 27 2.39 -7.97 -1.02
N VAL A 28 3.06 -6.90 -0.63
CA VAL A 28 4.26 -6.45 -1.36
C VAL A 28 5.47 -7.36 -1.11
N THR A 29 5.57 -7.96 0.09
CA THR A 29 6.73 -8.79 0.45
C THR A 29 6.65 -10.21 -0.09
N THR A 30 5.48 -10.61 -0.58
CA THR A 30 5.22 -11.94 -1.18
C THR A 30 4.73 -11.85 -2.63
N ASP A 31 4.88 -10.69 -3.28
CA ASP A 31 4.44 -10.49 -4.67
C ASP A 31 5.14 -11.48 -5.61
N PRO A 32 4.39 -12.38 -6.27
CA PRO A 32 4.98 -13.40 -7.13
C PRO A 32 5.70 -12.79 -8.34
N MET A 33 5.31 -11.59 -8.79
CA MET A 33 5.89 -10.94 -9.98
C MET A 33 7.35 -10.55 -9.79
N PHE A 34 7.73 -10.17 -8.57
CA PHE A 34 9.09 -9.71 -8.25
C PHE A 34 9.81 -10.65 -7.30
N ARG A 35 9.32 -11.88 -7.20
CA ARG A 35 9.93 -12.90 -6.36
C ARG A 35 11.33 -13.20 -6.85
N ASN A 36 12.30 -13.24 -5.95
CA ASN A 36 13.72 -13.47 -6.27
C ASN A 36 14.33 -12.44 -7.24
N CYS A 37 13.68 -11.30 -7.46
CA CYS A 37 14.21 -10.23 -8.31
C CYS A 37 15.01 -9.23 -7.45
N LYS A 38 16.19 -8.83 -7.94
CA LYS A 38 17.01 -7.81 -7.27
C LYS A 38 17.21 -6.60 -8.16
N LEU A 39 16.96 -5.42 -7.60
CA LEU A 39 17.14 -4.15 -8.27
C LEU A 39 18.62 -3.98 -8.62
N ARG A 40 18.87 -3.80 -9.91
CA ARG A 40 20.17 -3.55 -10.51
C ARG A 40 20.33 -2.07 -10.82
N GLU A 41 19.32 -1.47 -11.44
CA GLU A 41 19.41 -0.11 -11.96
C GLU A 41 18.06 0.62 -11.85
N VAL A 42 18.10 1.94 -11.63
CA VAL A 42 16.96 2.87 -11.68
C VAL A 42 17.31 3.99 -12.65
N ILE A 43 16.47 4.30 -13.61
CA ILE A 43 16.72 5.39 -14.56
C ILE A 43 15.66 6.45 -14.29
N TYR A 44 16.07 7.60 -13.76
CA TYR A 44 15.16 8.71 -13.45
C TYR A 44 14.85 9.55 -14.69
N PRO A 45 13.84 10.44 -14.63
CA PRO A 45 13.50 11.32 -15.74
C PRO A 45 14.71 12.11 -16.25
N GLY A 46 14.98 12.01 -17.56
CA GLY A 46 16.11 12.68 -18.21
C GLY A 46 17.45 11.92 -18.14
N GLU A 47 17.51 10.78 -17.45
CA GLU A 47 18.70 9.93 -17.41
C GLU A 47 18.71 8.88 -18.53
N THR A 48 19.90 8.38 -18.86
CA THR A 48 20.09 7.27 -19.79
C THR A 48 20.47 5.98 -19.04
N PRO A 49 20.05 4.80 -19.55
CA PRO A 49 20.52 3.52 -19.02
C PRO A 49 22.05 3.41 -19.05
N LYS A 50 22.65 2.98 -17.94
CA LYS A 50 24.10 2.77 -17.81
C LYS A 50 24.49 1.32 -18.04
N THR A 51 23.65 0.37 -17.62
CA THR A 51 24.05 -1.05 -17.56
C THR A 51 23.32 -1.95 -18.56
N VAL A 52 22.28 -1.44 -19.22
CA VAL A 52 21.47 -2.17 -20.20
C VAL A 52 21.12 -1.31 -21.39
N ALA A 53 21.20 -1.85 -22.60
CA ALA A 53 20.63 -1.19 -23.77
C ALA A 53 19.12 -1.50 -23.81
N LEU A 54 18.28 -0.50 -23.49
CA LEU A 54 16.84 -0.63 -23.69
C LEU A 54 16.56 -0.53 -25.19
N THR A 55 16.40 -1.68 -25.85
CA THR A 55 16.24 -1.80 -27.31
C THR A 55 14.78 -1.84 -27.77
N GLY A 56 13.82 -1.63 -26.85
CA GLY A 56 12.39 -1.57 -27.17
C GLY A 56 11.95 -0.19 -27.65
N GLN A 57 11.04 -0.14 -28.64
CA GLN A 57 10.36 1.09 -29.05
C GLN A 57 9.48 1.57 -27.89
N ILE A 58 9.86 2.70 -27.29
CA ILE A 58 9.04 3.49 -26.34
C ILE A 58 8.14 4.42 -27.17
N ASP A 59 7.58 3.90 -28.26
CA ASP A 59 6.79 4.68 -29.20
C ASP A 59 5.35 4.80 -28.69
N GLY A 60 4.77 5.99 -28.84
CA GLY A 60 3.40 6.27 -28.42
C GLY A 60 3.19 6.44 -26.91
N TRP A 61 4.24 6.38 -26.10
CA TRP A 61 4.15 6.73 -24.68
C TRP A 61 3.98 8.24 -24.50
N LEU A 62 3.21 8.64 -23.51
CA LEU A 62 3.13 10.04 -23.09
C LEU A 62 4.50 10.61 -22.75
N ASP A 63 4.74 11.85 -23.16
CA ASP A 63 5.91 12.62 -22.72
C ASP A 63 5.69 13.14 -21.30
N ASN A 64 6.00 12.30 -20.32
CA ASN A 64 5.84 12.57 -18.90
C ASN A 64 7.10 12.13 -18.11
N GLN A 65 7.09 12.28 -16.79
CA GLN A 65 8.24 11.89 -15.96
C GLN A 65 8.36 10.35 -15.88
N ARG A 66 9.32 9.79 -16.62
CA ARG A 66 9.53 8.34 -16.72
C ARG A 66 10.60 7.86 -15.76
N THR A 67 10.27 6.85 -14.96
CA THR A 67 11.22 6.10 -14.13
C THR A 67 11.27 4.65 -14.59
N PHE A 68 12.45 4.13 -14.89
CA PHE A 68 12.66 2.71 -15.20
C PHE A 68 13.32 2.01 -14.03
N LEU A 69 12.85 0.81 -13.69
CA LEU A 69 13.37 -0.04 -12.63
C LEU A 69 13.83 -1.35 -13.26
N ILE A 70 15.14 -1.58 -13.28
CA ILE A 70 15.74 -2.76 -13.90
C ILE A 70 16.11 -3.75 -12.81
N PHE A 71 15.57 -4.95 -12.92
CA PHE A 71 15.79 -6.06 -12.00
C PHE A 71 16.53 -7.20 -12.70
N ASP A 72 17.45 -7.83 -11.99
CA ASP A 72 17.97 -9.15 -12.38
C ASP A 72 17.17 -10.21 -11.60
N GLU A 73 16.63 -11.21 -12.30
CA GLU A 73 16.17 -12.43 -11.65
C GLU A 73 17.39 -13.14 -11.02
N GLN A 74 17.24 -13.58 -9.77
CA GLN A 74 18.24 -14.40 -9.11
C GLN A 74 17.71 -15.84 -9.04
N PRO A 75 18.60 -16.86 -9.18
CA PRO A 75 18.24 -18.23 -8.87
C PRO A 75 17.56 -18.26 -7.50
N SER A 76 16.45 -19.01 -7.37
CA SER A 76 15.71 -19.08 -6.10
C SER A 76 16.70 -19.36 -4.96
N ALA A 77 16.82 -18.42 -4.03
CA ALA A 77 17.73 -18.59 -2.91
C ALA A 77 17.41 -19.88 -2.16
N ASN A 78 18.37 -20.41 -1.38
CA ASN A 78 18.19 -21.59 -0.51
C ASN A 78 17.03 -21.46 0.50
N SER A 79 16.35 -20.31 0.57
CA SER A 79 15.15 -20.08 1.35
C SER A 79 13.99 -19.64 0.44
N PRO A 80 13.22 -20.58 -0.14
CA PRO A 80 12.09 -20.26 -1.03
C PRO A 80 11.01 -19.41 -0.34
N ASN A 81 10.99 -19.40 1.00
CA ASN A 81 10.03 -18.65 1.82
C ASN A 81 10.58 -17.31 2.35
N ALA A 82 11.81 -16.91 2.01
CA ALA A 82 12.39 -15.66 2.53
C ALA A 82 11.70 -14.43 1.93
N LEU A 83 11.09 -13.55 2.74
CA LEU A 83 10.37 -12.38 2.25
C LEU A 83 11.25 -11.41 1.44
N ASP A 84 10.68 -10.82 0.40
CA ASP A 84 11.30 -9.68 -0.29
C ASP A 84 11.00 -8.41 0.50
N LEU A 85 12.04 -7.65 0.86
CA LEU A 85 11.96 -6.46 1.69
C LEU A 85 12.68 -5.31 1.00
N PRO A 86 12.32 -4.04 1.29
CA PRO A 86 13.12 -2.91 0.86
C PRO A 86 14.61 -3.12 1.18
N SER A 87 14.94 -3.54 2.39
CA SER A 87 16.32 -3.75 2.87
C SER A 87 17.10 -4.82 2.11
N ASN A 88 16.44 -5.77 1.45
CA ASN A 88 17.09 -6.84 0.69
C ASN A 88 16.88 -6.72 -0.83
N MET A 89 16.32 -5.61 -1.32
CA MET A 89 15.94 -5.48 -2.72
C MET A 89 17.13 -5.30 -3.67
N LEU A 90 18.29 -4.85 -3.19
CA LEU A 90 19.46 -4.58 -4.01
C LEU A 90 20.27 -5.85 -4.26
N SER A 91 20.77 -6.03 -5.48
CA SER A 91 21.73 -7.10 -5.78
C SER A 91 23.10 -6.79 -5.15
N ASP A 92 23.94 -7.80 -4.94
CA ASP A 92 25.30 -7.55 -4.46
C ASP A 92 26.12 -6.71 -5.45
N LYS A 93 25.81 -6.80 -6.75
CA LYS A 93 26.38 -5.93 -7.79
C LYS A 93 25.91 -4.48 -7.66
N ALA A 94 24.67 -4.25 -7.22
CA ALA A 94 24.14 -2.90 -6.98
C ALA A 94 24.69 -2.26 -5.69
N LYS A 95 25.30 -3.06 -4.78
CA LYS A 95 26.01 -2.57 -3.60
C LYS A 95 27.45 -2.13 -3.90
N ASP A 96 27.95 -2.37 -5.11
CA ASP A 96 29.26 -1.89 -5.54
C ASP A 96 29.25 -0.35 -5.64
N PRO A 97 30.13 0.38 -4.93
CA PRO A 97 30.27 1.82 -5.08
C PRO A 97 30.50 2.28 -6.53
N ALA A 98 31.10 1.43 -7.38
CA ALA A 98 31.29 1.68 -8.81
C ALA A 98 29.98 1.60 -9.62
N ALA A 99 28.95 0.89 -9.11
CA ALA A 99 27.60 0.93 -9.66
C ALA A 99 26.88 2.26 -9.33
N GLY A 100 27.47 3.08 -8.45
CA GLY A 100 27.21 4.51 -8.32
C GLY A 100 25.89 4.88 -7.68
N ARG A 101 25.40 4.12 -6.68
CA ARG A 101 24.09 4.38 -6.07
C ARG A 101 24.09 4.23 -4.55
N ASP A 102 24.18 5.37 -3.87
CA ASP A 102 23.81 5.49 -2.46
C ASP A 102 22.31 5.83 -2.39
N LEU A 103 21.44 4.80 -2.46
CA LEU A 103 20.01 5.01 -2.27
C LEU A 103 19.74 5.21 -0.78
N THR A 104 19.13 6.33 -0.43
CA THR A 104 18.61 6.49 0.93
C THR A 104 17.56 5.41 1.20
N TRP A 105 17.41 5.03 2.47
CA TRP A 105 16.40 4.06 2.89
C TRP A 105 14.99 4.43 2.39
N LYS A 106 14.64 5.72 2.43
CA LYS A 106 13.34 6.22 1.94
C LYS A 106 13.18 5.99 0.42
N GLN A 107 14.21 6.28 -0.37
CA GLN A 107 14.18 6.03 -1.82
C GLN A 107 14.05 4.54 -2.10
N GLN A 108 14.82 3.70 -1.41
CA GLN A 108 14.75 2.26 -1.52
C GLN A 108 13.35 1.72 -1.20
N GLU A 109 12.73 2.20 -0.11
CA GLU A 109 11.33 1.88 0.20
C GLU A 109 10.37 2.35 -0.90
N THR A 110 10.47 3.60 -1.35
CA THR A 110 9.60 4.13 -2.41
C THR A 110 9.69 3.27 -3.67
N LEU A 111 10.90 2.95 -4.14
CA LEU A 111 11.12 2.13 -5.32
C LEU A 111 10.63 0.70 -5.14
N PHE A 112 10.78 0.12 -3.95
CA PHE A 112 10.29 -1.22 -3.64
C PHE A 112 8.77 -1.34 -3.82
N TYR A 113 8.02 -0.39 -3.24
CA TYR A 113 6.56 -0.34 -3.37
C TYR A 113 6.13 0.08 -4.78
N GLN A 114 6.85 1.02 -5.41
CA GLN A 114 6.54 1.52 -6.74
C GLN A 114 6.62 0.41 -7.80
N ALA A 115 7.67 -0.43 -7.76
CA ALA A 115 7.81 -1.57 -8.67
C ALA A 115 6.64 -2.55 -8.56
N ARG A 116 6.21 -2.83 -7.33
CA ARG A 116 5.10 -3.74 -6.96
C ARG A 116 3.72 -3.08 -7.03
N GLY A 117 3.67 -1.89 -7.60
CA GLY A 117 2.47 -1.13 -7.87
C GLY A 117 1.77 -1.50 -9.17
N PHE A 118 2.38 -2.32 -10.05
CA PHE A 118 1.78 -2.66 -11.34
C PHE A 118 0.47 -3.45 -11.18
N ASP A 119 -0.61 -2.89 -11.74
CA ASP A 119 -1.99 -3.32 -11.51
C ASP A 119 -2.32 -3.43 -10.00
N GLY A 120 -1.63 -2.62 -9.20
CA GLY A 120 -1.64 -2.71 -7.75
C GLY A 120 -2.98 -2.30 -7.16
N CYS A 121 -3.71 -1.40 -7.81
CA CYS A 121 -4.98 -0.88 -7.34
C CYS A 121 -6.09 -1.94 -7.33
N TYR A 122 -6.26 -2.70 -8.43
CA TYR A 122 -7.23 -3.79 -8.49
C TYR A 122 -6.86 -4.95 -7.57
N LYS A 123 -5.57 -5.32 -7.50
CA LYS A 123 -5.06 -6.31 -6.54
C LYS A 123 -5.34 -5.88 -5.09
N SER A 124 -5.15 -4.61 -4.77
CA SER A 124 -5.35 -4.06 -3.44
C SER A 124 -6.81 -4.06 -3.00
N VAL A 125 -7.73 -3.67 -3.88
CA VAL A 125 -9.17 -3.69 -3.60
C VAL A 125 -9.68 -5.13 -3.48
N SER A 126 -9.24 -6.03 -4.36
CA SER A 126 -9.55 -7.46 -4.27
C SER A 126 -9.04 -8.08 -2.96
N LEU A 127 -7.82 -7.71 -2.54
CA LEU A 127 -7.25 -8.13 -1.26
C LEU A 127 -8.09 -7.67 -0.07
N LEU A 128 -8.52 -6.41 -0.05
CA LEU A 128 -9.41 -5.88 1.00
C LEU A 128 -10.75 -6.62 1.03
N GLN A 129 -11.34 -6.91 -0.13
CA GLN A 129 -12.55 -7.73 -0.22
C GLN A 129 -12.34 -9.12 0.39
N HIS A 130 -11.28 -9.82 0.00
CA HIS A 130 -10.99 -11.15 0.55
C HIS A 130 -10.74 -11.11 2.06
N PHE A 131 -10.09 -10.06 2.57
CA PHE A 131 -9.91 -9.88 4.01
C PHE A 131 -11.25 -9.70 4.73
N PHE A 132 -12.14 -8.88 4.18
CA PHE A 132 -13.47 -8.66 4.75
C PHE A 132 -14.39 -9.88 4.62
N ASP A 133 -14.29 -10.66 3.54
CA ASP A 133 -15.05 -11.91 3.37
C ASP A 133 -14.75 -12.92 4.49
N LEU A 134 -13.57 -12.86 5.13
CA LEU A 134 -13.23 -13.71 6.28
C LEU A 134 -14.03 -13.38 7.56
N TYR A 135 -14.88 -12.35 7.54
CA TYR A 135 -15.78 -11.96 8.62
C TYR A 135 -17.26 -12.21 8.30
N GLY A 136 -17.60 -12.69 7.09
CA GLY A 136 -18.97 -12.78 6.58
C GLY A 136 -19.89 -13.76 7.33
N ASP A 137 -19.34 -14.70 8.10
CA ASP A 137 -20.11 -15.73 8.82
C ASP A 137 -20.35 -15.40 10.31
N ARG A 138 -20.11 -14.16 10.75
CA ARG A 138 -20.23 -13.77 12.16
C ARG A 138 -21.63 -13.29 12.52
N GLU A 139 -22.09 -13.64 13.73
CA GLU A 139 -23.35 -13.15 14.30
C GLU A 139 -23.37 -11.62 14.47
N ALA A 140 -22.20 -10.99 14.62
CA ALA A 140 -22.04 -9.54 14.71
C ALA A 140 -21.02 -9.02 13.69
N THR A 141 -21.46 -8.10 12.83
CA THR A 141 -20.59 -7.41 11.86
C THR A 141 -19.51 -6.62 12.59
N PRO A 142 -18.21 -6.82 12.27
CA PRO A 142 -17.14 -6.02 12.82
C PRO A 142 -17.32 -4.54 12.48
N HIS A 143 -16.98 -3.70 13.45
CA HIS A 143 -16.89 -2.27 13.24
C HIS A 143 -15.49 -1.92 12.73
N LEU A 144 -15.39 -0.91 11.88
CA LEU A 144 -14.16 -0.37 11.34
C LEU A 144 -13.89 0.98 11.99
N LEU A 145 -12.71 1.15 12.59
CA LEU A 145 -12.20 2.45 13.03
C LEU A 145 -11.38 3.08 11.88
N VAL A 146 -11.87 4.21 11.36
CA VAL A 146 -11.18 5.01 10.34
C VAL A 146 -10.47 6.16 11.02
N ARG A 147 -9.15 6.31 10.80
CA ARG A 147 -8.31 7.37 11.39
C ARG A 147 -7.54 8.12 10.30
N HIS A 148 -7.74 9.42 10.18
CA HIS A 148 -7.03 10.25 9.21
C HIS A 148 -5.73 10.84 9.77
N GLY A 149 -4.90 11.40 8.88
CA GLY A 149 -3.72 12.16 9.28
C GLY A 149 -4.09 13.36 10.19
N PRO A 150 -3.27 13.66 11.23
CA PRO A 150 -3.49 14.83 12.09
C PRO A 150 -3.20 16.14 11.36
N LYS A 151 -4.02 17.17 11.64
CA LYS A 151 -3.77 18.55 11.17
C LYS A 151 -3.05 19.34 12.27
N GLY A 152 -1.75 19.56 12.08
CA GLY A 152 -0.92 20.28 13.04
C GLY A 152 -0.62 19.45 14.30
N LYS A 153 -1.13 19.90 15.45
CA LYS A 153 -0.98 19.24 16.77
C LYS A 153 -2.22 18.46 17.21
N GLU A 154 -3.37 18.71 16.58
CA GLU A 154 -4.61 18.03 16.92
C GLU A 154 -4.62 16.58 16.39
N PRO A 155 -5.31 15.66 17.08
CA PRO A 155 -5.64 14.35 16.52
C PRO A 155 -6.29 14.47 15.13
N GLY A 156 -6.03 13.51 14.26
CA GLY A 156 -6.74 13.41 12.99
C GLY A 156 -8.21 13.08 13.23
N ARG A 157 -9.09 13.49 12.30
CA ARG A 157 -10.50 13.09 12.32
C ARG A 157 -10.58 11.56 12.31
N SER A 158 -11.41 11.00 13.16
CA SER A 158 -11.73 9.57 13.17
C SER A 158 -13.21 9.34 13.34
N TYR A 159 -13.71 8.25 12.77
CA TYR A 159 -15.08 7.79 12.95
C TYR A 159 -15.12 6.26 12.91
N THR A 160 -16.22 5.70 13.39
CA THR A 160 -16.49 4.26 13.32
C THR A 160 -17.55 4.02 12.25
N THR A 161 -17.43 2.91 11.54
CA THR A 161 -18.40 2.46 10.53
C THR A 161 -18.43 0.93 10.49
N THR A 162 -19.15 0.32 9.56
CA THR A 162 -19.13 -1.14 9.36
C THR A 162 -18.42 -1.51 8.05
N ILE A 163 -18.05 -2.79 7.93
CA ILE A 163 -17.52 -3.33 6.67
C ILE A 163 -18.48 -3.04 5.51
N GLU A 164 -19.79 -3.13 5.70
CA GLU A 164 -20.78 -2.91 4.63
C GLU A 164 -20.93 -1.46 4.19
N CYS A 165 -20.47 -0.53 5.02
CA CYS A 165 -20.39 0.89 4.69
C CYS A 165 -19.13 1.20 3.86
N ARG A 166 -18.96 0.48 2.75
CA ARG A 166 -17.87 0.67 1.78
C ARG A 166 -18.37 0.73 0.34
N ARG A 167 -17.62 1.39 -0.53
CA ARG A 167 -17.76 1.29 -1.99
C ARG A 167 -16.40 1.26 -2.65
N ILE A 168 -16.32 0.54 -3.75
CA ILE A 168 -15.20 0.59 -4.65
C ILE A 168 -15.42 1.76 -5.59
N ILE A 169 -14.42 2.62 -5.72
CA ILE A 169 -14.46 3.81 -6.57
C ILE A 169 -13.42 3.64 -7.67
N GLU A 170 -13.89 3.45 -8.90
CA GLU A 170 -13.07 3.38 -10.11
C GLU A 170 -13.06 4.77 -10.75
N GLN A 171 -11.86 5.29 -10.99
CA GLN A 171 -11.64 6.62 -11.56
C GLN A 171 -10.79 6.53 -12.82
N THR A 172 -10.98 7.50 -13.71
CA THR A 172 -10.24 7.60 -14.97
C THR A 172 -9.34 8.83 -14.89
N LEU A 173 -8.06 8.61 -14.61
CA LEU A 173 -7.07 9.67 -14.56
C LEU A 173 -6.58 9.99 -15.98
N LEU A 174 -6.54 11.27 -16.32
CA LEU A 174 -6.19 11.76 -17.65
C LEU A 174 -4.79 12.38 -17.63
N TYR A 175 -3.96 11.97 -18.57
CA TYR A 175 -2.57 12.39 -18.72
C TYR A 175 -1.79 12.26 -17.41
N PRO A 176 -1.48 11.01 -16.98
CA PRO A 176 -0.64 10.77 -15.81
C PRO A 176 0.68 11.53 -15.93
N LYS A 177 1.10 12.18 -14.85
CA LYS A 177 2.34 12.97 -14.79
C LYS A 177 3.59 12.11 -14.67
N TYR A 178 3.41 10.84 -14.31
CA TYR A 178 4.49 9.89 -14.06
C TYR A 178 4.25 8.59 -14.80
N THR A 179 5.32 8.01 -15.34
CA THR A 179 5.37 6.66 -15.86
C THR A 179 6.37 5.84 -15.04
N THR A 180 5.98 4.64 -14.65
CA THR A 180 6.91 3.65 -14.07
C THR A 180 6.97 2.44 -15.00
N ALA A 181 8.18 2.02 -15.35
CA ALA A 181 8.42 0.80 -16.10
C ALA A 181 9.37 -0.11 -15.31
N SER A 182 8.90 -1.28 -14.91
CA SER A 182 9.72 -2.31 -14.27
C SER A 182 10.11 -3.37 -15.32
N ILE A 183 11.40 -3.66 -15.44
CA ILE A 183 11.95 -4.60 -16.42
C ILE A 183 12.71 -5.68 -15.67
N VAL A 184 12.34 -6.95 -15.87
CA VAL A 184 13.01 -8.11 -15.27
C VAL A 184 13.84 -8.84 -16.32
N LEU A 185 15.12 -9.04 -16.03
CA LEU A 185 16.11 -9.71 -16.88
C LEU A 185 16.34 -11.16 -16.43
N PRO A 186 16.71 -12.08 -17.34
CA PRO A 186 17.08 -11.84 -18.75
C PRO A 186 15.92 -11.84 -19.77
N GLU A 187 14.73 -12.32 -19.40
CA GLU A 187 13.61 -12.52 -20.32
C GLU A 187 13.03 -11.20 -20.86
N GLY A 188 13.28 -10.08 -20.16
CA GLY A 188 12.86 -8.75 -20.58
C GLY A 188 11.39 -8.45 -20.29
N LEU A 189 10.77 -9.17 -19.35
CA LEU A 189 9.38 -8.94 -18.97
C LEU A 189 9.24 -7.50 -18.46
N THR A 190 8.39 -6.73 -19.13
CA THR A 190 8.25 -5.29 -18.90
C THR A 190 6.85 -4.96 -18.42
N HIS A 191 6.76 -4.40 -17.23
CA HIS A 191 5.53 -3.95 -16.58
C HIS A 191 5.47 -2.44 -16.57
N VAL A 192 4.51 -1.83 -17.26
CA VAL A 192 4.45 -0.37 -17.47
C VAL A 192 3.12 0.22 -17.04
N MET A 193 3.17 1.29 -16.27
CA MET A 193 2.00 2.05 -15.84
C MET A 193 2.20 3.55 -16.09
N GLY A 194 1.13 4.26 -16.43
CA GLY A 194 1.14 5.72 -16.63
C GLY A 194 1.66 6.16 -17.99
N HIS A 195 1.97 5.22 -18.89
CA HIS A 195 2.50 5.50 -20.23
C HIS A 195 1.43 5.96 -21.23
N GLN A 196 0.14 5.75 -20.94
CA GLN A 196 -0.98 6.11 -21.81
C GLN A 196 -1.68 7.38 -21.33
N ALA A 197 -2.39 8.06 -22.25
CA ALA A 197 -3.24 9.23 -21.96
C ALA A 197 -4.31 8.98 -20.89
N VAL A 198 -4.64 7.72 -20.62
CA VAL A 198 -5.65 7.32 -19.65
C VAL A 198 -5.05 6.28 -18.72
N LEU A 199 -5.25 6.47 -17.42
CA LEU A 199 -4.93 5.50 -16.37
C LEU A 199 -6.18 5.23 -15.55
N LEU A 200 -6.65 3.98 -15.58
CA LEU A 200 -7.70 3.52 -14.66
C LEU A 200 -7.08 3.32 -13.28
N HIS A 201 -7.74 3.86 -12.26
CA HIS A 201 -7.31 3.73 -10.87
C HIS A 201 -8.49 3.39 -9.98
N VAL A 202 -8.30 2.46 -9.06
CA VAL A 202 -9.38 1.98 -8.19
C VAL A 202 -9.00 2.06 -6.72
N THR A 203 -9.96 2.46 -5.88
CA THR A 203 -9.78 2.63 -4.44
C THR A 203 -10.99 2.13 -3.66
N MET A 204 -10.84 2.01 -2.34
CA MET A 204 -11.94 1.70 -1.44
C MET A 204 -12.37 2.95 -0.68
N GLY A 205 -13.61 3.39 -0.90
CA GLY A 205 -14.29 4.44 -0.16
C GLY A 205 -15.05 3.90 1.05
N PHE A 206 -15.08 4.68 2.13
CA PHE A 206 -15.83 4.39 3.37
C PHE A 206 -16.80 5.52 3.72
N TYR A 207 -17.94 5.17 4.31
CA TYR A 207 -18.97 6.10 4.78
C TYR A 207 -18.94 6.25 6.29
N GLU A 208 -19.16 7.46 6.79
CA GLU A 208 -19.63 7.67 8.16
C GLU A 208 -21.11 7.28 8.25
N GLU A 209 -21.54 6.65 9.34
CA GLU A 209 -22.89 6.03 9.46
C GLU A 209 -24.05 7.02 9.26
N ASP A 210 -23.81 8.32 9.50
CA ASP A 210 -24.78 9.41 9.36
C ASP A 210 -24.57 10.29 8.11
N ALA A 211 -23.64 9.93 7.22
CA ALA A 211 -23.43 10.67 5.98
C ALA A 211 -24.53 10.34 4.95
N ASP A 212 -24.88 11.30 4.09
CA ASP A 212 -25.86 11.17 2.98
C ASP A 212 -25.39 10.21 1.85
N ARG A 213 -24.87 9.03 2.20
CA ARG A 213 -24.26 8.04 1.30
C ARG A 213 -23.14 8.60 0.43
N GLU A 214 -22.48 9.67 0.90
CA GLU A 214 -21.28 10.21 0.28
C GLU A 214 -20.04 9.63 0.96
N VAL A 215 -19.08 9.17 0.13
CA VAL A 215 -17.82 8.61 0.63
C VAL A 215 -17.13 9.68 1.46
N SER A 216 -16.79 9.36 2.70
CA SER A 216 -16.14 10.27 3.65
C SER A 216 -14.62 10.13 3.64
N SER A 217 -14.12 8.93 3.31
CA SER A 217 -12.70 8.58 3.29
C SER A 217 -12.35 7.67 2.13
N THR A 218 -11.14 7.82 1.59
CA THR A 218 -10.59 6.96 0.55
C THR A 218 -9.34 6.23 1.06
N LEU A 219 -9.35 4.90 0.98
CA LEU A 219 -8.19 4.04 1.17
C LEU A 219 -7.63 3.61 -0.18
N ASP A 220 -6.35 3.91 -0.38
CA ASP A 220 -5.57 3.55 -1.55
C ASP A 220 -4.28 2.85 -1.12
N LEU A 221 -4.32 1.51 -1.08
CA LEU A 221 -3.14 0.68 -0.75
C LEU A 221 -2.13 0.61 -1.91
N ALA A 222 -2.51 1.10 -3.09
CA ALA A 222 -1.65 1.11 -4.26
C ALA A 222 -0.99 2.47 -4.48
N SER A 223 -1.29 3.49 -3.68
CA SER A 223 -0.86 4.88 -3.89
C SER A 223 0.64 5.03 -4.14
N MET A 224 1.47 4.21 -3.48
CA MET A 224 2.93 4.18 -3.65
C MET A 224 3.42 3.78 -5.04
N GLN A 225 2.55 3.23 -5.89
CA GLN A 225 2.83 3.05 -7.33
C GLN A 225 3.18 4.37 -8.03
N LEU A 226 2.85 5.50 -7.40
CA LEU A 226 3.07 6.86 -7.89
C LEU A 226 4.25 7.56 -7.19
N GLY A 227 5.12 6.77 -6.57
CA GLY A 227 6.30 7.26 -5.87
C GLY A 227 5.96 8.01 -4.58
N ASP A 228 6.75 9.04 -4.27
CA ASP A 228 6.65 9.77 -2.99
C ASP A 228 5.33 10.53 -2.81
N VAL A 229 4.68 10.95 -3.91
CA VAL A 229 3.34 11.57 -3.89
C VAL A 229 2.27 10.60 -3.39
N GLY A 230 2.54 9.29 -3.46
CA GLY A 230 1.67 8.23 -2.94
C GLY A 230 1.66 8.09 -1.42
N ARG A 231 2.59 8.72 -0.69
CA ARG A 231 2.72 8.52 0.76
C ARG A 231 1.56 9.16 1.54
N GLY A 232 1.02 8.44 2.52
CA GLY A 232 -0.08 8.88 3.39
C GLY A 232 0.07 8.31 4.81
N PRO A 233 -0.99 8.24 5.63
CA PRO A 233 -2.25 8.97 5.53
C PRO A 233 -2.08 10.50 5.55
N GLY A 234 -2.95 11.23 4.83
CA GLY A 234 -2.99 12.69 4.76
C GLY A 234 -1.96 13.29 3.79
N ALA A 235 -2.12 14.59 3.49
CA ALA A 235 -1.30 15.32 2.52
C ALA A 235 0.20 15.41 2.88
N LYS A 236 0.54 15.26 4.16
CA LYS A 236 1.94 15.24 4.67
C LYS A 236 2.34 13.86 5.21
N GLY A 237 1.54 12.85 4.92
CA GLY A 237 1.78 11.48 5.36
C GLY A 237 3.08 10.92 4.78
N LYS A 238 3.65 9.94 5.49
CA LYS A 238 4.94 9.32 5.13
C LYS A 238 4.88 7.80 5.06
N GLY A 239 3.76 7.20 5.40
CA GLY A 239 3.47 5.78 5.34
C GLY A 239 3.33 5.26 3.90
N THR A 240 3.05 3.96 3.81
CA THR A 240 3.15 3.17 2.58
C THR A 240 1.82 3.01 1.82
N PHE A 241 0.79 3.74 2.25
CA PHE A 241 -0.53 3.81 1.60
C PHE A 241 -1.17 5.17 1.93
N ALA A 242 -2.25 5.51 1.22
CA ALA A 242 -3.07 6.67 1.52
C ALA A 242 -4.39 6.27 2.19
N LEU A 243 -4.72 6.92 3.31
CA LEU A 243 -6.04 6.90 3.92
C LEU A 243 -6.42 8.36 4.17
N ASP A 244 -7.16 8.92 3.23
CA ASP A 244 -7.34 10.35 3.10
C ASP A 244 -8.81 10.71 3.26
N THR A 245 -9.07 11.93 3.73
CA THR A 245 -10.37 12.56 3.47
C THR A 245 -10.56 12.77 1.97
N ILE A 246 -11.80 12.99 1.51
CA ILE A 246 -12.06 13.25 0.09
C ILE A 246 -11.26 14.44 -0.45
N ASP A 247 -11.13 15.51 0.34
CA ASP A 247 -10.40 16.71 -0.10
C ASP A 247 -8.89 16.45 -0.23
N GLU A 248 -8.30 15.77 0.76
CA GLU A 248 -6.89 15.34 0.70
C GLU A 248 -6.65 14.39 -0.47
N TYR A 249 -7.60 13.49 -0.76
CA TYR A 249 -7.48 12.57 -1.88
C TYR A 249 -7.58 13.30 -3.22
N LYS A 250 -8.48 14.28 -3.36
CA LYS A 250 -8.55 15.16 -4.55
C LYS A 250 -7.24 15.91 -4.76
N GLU A 251 -6.67 16.49 -3.71
CA GLU A 251 -5.37 17.16 -3.74
C GLU A 251 -4.25 16.21 -4.20
N ARG A 252 -4.30 14.96 -3.76
CA ARG A 252 -3.37 13.92 -4.22
C ARG A 252 -3.55 13.64 -5.70
N LEU A 253 -4.77 13.41 -6.19
CA LEU A 253 -5.02 13.15 -7.61
C LEU A 253 -4.55 14.27 -8.54
N MET A 254 -4.67 15.54 -8.13
CA MET A 254 -4.16 16.68 -8.90
C MET A 254 -2.64 16.69 -9.05
N GLN A 255 -1.90 16.04 -8.14
CA GLN A 255 -0.45 15.87 -8.26
C GLN A 255 -0.07 14.72 -9.19
N LEU A 256 -0.99 13.82 -9.49
CA LEU A 256 -0.74 12.55 -10.18
C LEU A 256 -1.06 12.59 -11.67
N ALA A 257 -2.04 13.41 -12.05
CA ALA A 257 -2.56 13.53 -13.40
C ALA A 257 -3.00 14.96 -13.68
N ASP A 258 -3.12 15.33 -14.96
CA ASP A 258 -3.62 16.67 -15.34
C ASP A 258 -5.15 16.77 -15.22
N GLY A 259 -5.85 15.63 -15.19
CA GLY A 259 -7.29 15.61 -15.00
C GLY A 259 -7.82 14.29 -14.46
N ASN A 260 -9.10 14.30 -14.11
CA ASN A 260 -9.90 13.13 -13.77
C ASN A 260 -11.25 13.23 -14.48
N ASP A 261 -11.61 12.22 -15.25
CA ASP A 261 -12.90 12.16 -15.94
C ASP A 261 -13.99 11.69 -14.98
N ALA A 262 -14.54 12.64 -14.20
CA ALA A 262 -15.59 12.37 -13.23
C ALA A 262 -16.86 11.75 -13.87
N GLY A 263 -17.11 12.00 -15.15
CA GLY A 263 -18.23 11.40 -15.89
C GLY A 263 -18.07 9.92 -16.18
N LYS A 264 -16.84 9.38 -16.09
CA LYS A 264 -16.53 7.96 -16.21
C LYS A 264 -16.28 7.27 -14.87
N ALA A 265 -16.37 7.99 -13.76
CA ALA A 265 -16.21 7.39 -12.45
C ALA A 265 -17.32 6.34 -12.22
N ARG A 266 -16.93 5.15 -11.78
CA ARG A 266 -17.87 4.07 -11.44
C ARG A 266 -17.77 3.78 -9.96
N SER A 267 -18.90 3.41 -9.38
CA SER A 267 -18.94 2.84 -8.04
C SER A 267 -19.49 1.43 -8.10
N SER A 268 -18.86 0.53 -7.35
CA SER A 268 -19.28 -0.88 -7.27
C SER A 268 -19.15 -1.38 -5.83
N LEU A 269 -19.82 -2.50 -5.54
CA LEU A 269 -19.69 -3.19 -4.26
C LEU A 269 -18.53 -4.19 -4.26
N ARG A 270 -18.12 -4.64 -5.45
CA ARG A 270 -17.21 -5.75 -5.64
C ARG A 270 -16.53 -5.64 -7.01
N VAL A 271 -15.22 -5.83 -7.07
CA VAL A 271 -14.54 -6.18 -8.32
C VAL A 271 -14.62 -7.68 -8.56
N GLY A 272 -14.60 -8.06 -9.84
CA GLY A 272 -14.59 -9.45 -10.27
C GLY A 272 -13.29 -10.18 -9.90
N PRO A 273 -13.26 -11.51 -10.05
CA PRO A 273 -12.07 -12.31 -9.79
C PRO A 273 -10.91 -11.92 -10.71
N SER A 274 -9.69 -12.05 -10.20
CA SER A 274 -8.43 -11.86 -10.92
C SER A 274 -7.65 -13.18 -11.03
N GLU A 275 -6.66 -13.23 -11.93
CA GLU A 275 -5.74 -14.37 -12.02
C GLU A 275 -4.92 -14.61 -10.74
N HIS A 276 -4.84 -13.59 -9.88
CA HIS A 276 -4.06 -13.59 -8.65
C HIS A 276 -4.90 -13.88 -7.40
N ASP A 277 -6.20 -14.16 -7.52
CA ASP A 277 -7.12 -14.35 -6.39
C ASP A 277 -6.66 -15.42 -5.39
N TRP A 278 -6.05 -16.51 -5.87
CA TRP A 278 -5.56 -17.58 -5.00
C TRP A 278 -4.50 -17.05 -4.02
N TRP A 279 -3.57 -16.23 -4.52
CA TRP A 279 -2.50 -15.62 -3.75
C TRP A 279 -3.05 -14.51 -2.86
N LEU A 280 -3.94 -13.65 -3.37
CA LEU A 280 -4.56 -12.59 -2.58
C LEU A 280 -5.40 -13.13 -1.42
N LYS A 281 -6.10 -14.26 -1.60
CA LYS A 281 -6.79 -14.95 -0.50
C LYS A 281 -5.82 -15.47 0.56
N ASP A 282 -4.67 -15.98 0.15
CA ASP A 282 -3.62 -16.44 1.05
C ASP A 282 -2.97 -15.28 1.84
N VAL A 283 -2.69 -14.16 1.17
CA VAL A 283 -2.27 -12.89 1.79
C VAL A 283 -3.30 -12.41 2.81
N ALA A 284 -4.60 -12.41 2.46
CA ALA A 284 -5.68 -12.01 3.37
C ALA A 284 -5.73 -12.89 4.63
N ARG A 285 -5.57 -14.22 4.47
CA ARG A 285 -5.53 -15.17 5.60
C ARG A 285 -4.33 -14.91 6.52
N ARG A 286 -3.14 -14.65 5.97
CA ARG A 286 -1.95 -14.30 6.79
C ARG A 286 -2.14 -13.00 7.56
N ALA A 287 -2.63 -11.95 6.89
CA ALA A 287 -2.91 -10.68 7.54
C ALA A 287 -3.95 -10.84 8.66
N LYS A 288 -5.01 -11.64 8.42
CA LYS A 288 -6.01 -11.95 9.45
C LYS A 288 -5.42 -12.75 10.61
N ALA A 289 -4.63 -13.78 10.35
CA ALA A 289 -3.99 -14.58 11.39
C ALA A 289 -3.11 -13.71 12.31
N ARG A 290 -2.40 -12.72 11.75
CA ARG A 290 -1.62 -11.75 12.51
C ARG A 290 -2.50 -10.77 13.29
N TRP A 291 -3.57 -10.27 12.67
CA TRP A 291 -4.56 -9.41 13.33
C TRP A 291 -5.22 -10.11 14.53
N ASP A 292 -5.63 -11.36 14.38
CA ASP A 292 -6.26 -12.16 15.44
C ASP A 292 -5.30 -12.39 16.62
N LYS A 293 -3.98 -12.35 16.37
CA LYS A 293 -2.92 -12.50 17.37
C LYS A 293 -2.29 -11.17 17.82
N ARG A 294 -2.88 -10.02 17.48
CA ARG A 294 -2.33 -8.68 17.76
C ARG A 294 -1.92 -8.41 19.20
N GLU A 295 -2.50 -9.12 20.17
CA GLU A 295 -2.12 -8.98 21.58
C GLU A 295 -0.71 -9.50 21.86
N THR A 296 -0.27 -10.55 21.14
CA THR A 296 1.02 -11.22 21.35
C THR A 296 2.00 -11.03 20.19
N GLU A 297 1.51 -10.93 18.95
CA GLU A 297 2.31 -10.74 17.75
C GLU A 297 2.24 -9.27 17.29
N LYS A 298 3.24 -8.48 17.69
CA LYS A 298 3.33 -7.05 17.36
C LYS A 298 3.90 -6.84 15.95
N TRP A 299 3.59 -5.67 15.37
CA TRP A 299 4.10 -5.26 14.05
C TRP A 299 4.57 -3.81 14.07
N CYS A 300 5.40 -3.46 13.09
CA CYS A 300 5.83 -2.09 12.89
C CYS A 300 4.67 -1.21 12.39
N GLY A 301 4.38 -0.12 13.12
CA GLY A 301 3.37 0.89 12.76
C GLY A 301 3.72 1.79 11.56
N HIS A 302 4.77 1.45 10.80
CA HIS A 302 5.15 2.14 9.55
C HIS A 302 5.07 1.19 8.34
N CYS A 303 5.74 0.03 8.43
CA CYS A 303 5.83 -0.92 7.32
C CYS A 303 4.92 -2.14 7.45
N GLY A 304 4.32 -2.39 8.63
CA GLY A 304 3.52 -3.60 8.90
C GLY A 304 4.34 -4.87 9.14
N GLY A 305 5.68 -4.80 9.13
CA GLY A 305 6.53 -5.96 9.31
C GLY A 305 6.55 -6.50 10.76
N PRO A 306 6.65 -7.82 10.95
CA PRO A 306 6.84 -8.43 12.26
C PRO A 306 8.31 -8.31 12.72
N GLY A 307 8.59 -8.61 13.99
CA GLY A 307 9.95 -8.76 14.47
C GLY A 307 10.02 -9.03 15.98
N PRO A 308 11.02 -9.79 16.47
CA PRO A 308 11.22 -10.00 17.90
C PRO A 308 11.70 -8.73 18.63
N ASP A 309 12.44 -7.87 17.93
CA ASP A 309 13.14 -6.71 18.53
C ASP A 309 12.53 -5.37 18.10
N LEU A 310 11.20 -5.29 18.03
CA LEU A 310 10.53 -4.03 17.70
C LEU A 310 10.72 -2.98 18.80
N LEU A 311 11.04 -1.76 18.39
CA LEU A 311 11.11 -0.58 19.24
C LEU A 311 9.70 -0.15 19.66
N ARG A 312 9.39 -0.29 20.95
CA ARG A 312 8.15 0.20 21.55
C ARG A 312 8.17 1.72 21.68
N CYS A 313 7.06 2.39 21.34
CA CYS A 313 6.88 3.81 21.63
C CYS A 313 6.94 4.04 23.14
N SER A 314 7.91 4.84 23.59
CA SER A 314 8.12 5.12 25.02
C SER A 314 6.99 5.90 25.67
N ARG A 315 6.14 6.54 24.86
CA ARG A 315 5.04 7.38 25.33
C ARG A 315 3.77 6.56 25.58
N CYS A 316 3.20 5.96 24.54
CA CYS A 316 1.94 5.21 24.66
C CYS A 316 2.10 3.73 25.03
N GLY A 317 3.29 3.16 24.91
CA GLY A 317 3.55 1.74 25.17
C GLY A 317 2.83 0.74 24.23
N SER A 318 1.98 1.21 23.31
CA SER A 318 1.13 0.35 22.47
C SER A 318 1.57 0.25 21.01
N ALA A 319 2.31 1.24 20.50
CA ALA A 319 2.85 1.23 19.15
C ALA A 319 4.29 0.68 19.11
N TRP A 320 4.63 -0.01 18.03
CA TRP A 320 5.90 -0.71 17.83
C TRP A 320 6.50 -0.37 16.46
N PHE A 321 7.83 -0.36 16.33
CA PHE A 321 8.52 0.03 15.10
C PHE A 321 9.76 -0.84 14.85
N CYS A 322 10.16 -1.06 13.60
CA CYS A 322 11.41 -1.79 13.32
C CYS A 322 12.61 -1.07 13.91
N ASP A 323 12.64 0.26 13.80
CA ASP A 323 13.74 1.10 14.24
C ASP A 323 13.27 2.56 14.46
N ARG A 324 14.23 3.45 14.76
CA ARG A 324 13.98 4.89 14.96
C ARG A 324 13.58 5.61 13.67
N GLU A 325 13.97 5.11 12.50
CA GLU A 325 13.57 5.70 11.21
C GLU A 325 12.09 5.45 10.96
N HIS A 326 11.64 4.20 11.10
CA HIS A 326 10.23 3.82 10.99
C HIS A 326 9.38 4.56 12.02
N GLN A 327 9.85 4.71 13.27
CA GLN A 327 9.15 5.53 14.26
C GLN A 327 9.01 7.00 13.81
N ARG A 328 10.07 7.60 13.25
CA ARG A 328 10.05 8.99 12.76
C ARG A 328 9.12 9.18 11.56
N MET A 329 9.08 8.20 10.66
CA MET A 329 8.19 8.22 9.50
C MET A 329 6.73 8.09 9.92
N ALA A 330 6.43 7.13 10.80
CA ALA A 330 5.09 6.96 11.35
C ALA A 330 4.65 8.13 12.24
N TRP A 331 5.58 8.89 12.84
CA TRP A 331 5.25 9.98 13.77
C TRP A 331 4.30 11.03 13.18
N HIS A 332 4.38 11.28 11.86
CA HIS A 332 3.47 12.22 11.18
C HIS A 332 2.01 11.86 11.38
N PHE A 333 1.69 10.57 11.44
CA PHE A 333 0.37 10.05 11.75
C PHE A 333 0.21 9.74 13.26
N HIS A 334 1.13 8.97 13.82
CA HIS A 334 1.06 8.43 15.18
C HIS A 334 0.90 9.52 16.25
N LYS A 335 1.51 10.70 16.09
CA LYS A 335 1.43 11.81 17.06
C LYS A 335 -0.02 12.21 17.40
N GLY A 336 -0.96 12.08 16.46
CA GLY A 336 -2.36 12.43 16.67
C GLY A 336 -3.11 11.42 17.53
N TYR A 337 -2.57 10.22 17.69
CA TYR A 337 -3.22 9.09 18.38
C TYR A 337 -2.39 8.55 19.54
N CYS A 338 -1.18 9.08 19.75
CA CYS A 338 -0.29 8.72 20.84
C CYS A 338 -0.78 9.37 22.13
N LYS A 339 -1.40 8.59 23.01
CA LYS A 339 -1.83 8.98 24.36
C LYS A 339 -1.00 8.23 25.41
N ASP A 340 -0.81 8.85 26.57
CA ASP A 340 -0.06 8.29 27.70
C ASP A 340 -0.86 7.18 28.42
#